data_AF-A0A9D7UCM6-F1
#
_entry.id   AF-A0A9D7UCM6-F1
#
_cell.length_a   1.000
_cell.length_b   1.000
_cell.length_c   1.000
_cell.angle_alpha   90.00
_cell.angle_beta   90.00
_cell.angle_gamma   90.00
#
_symmetry.space_group_name_H-M   'P 1'
#
loop_
_entity.id
_entity.type
_entity.pdbx_description
1 polymer ?
#
loop_
_entity_poly.entity_id
_entity_poly.type
_entity_poly.pdbx_seq_one_letter_code
_entity_poly.pdbx_strand_id
1 'polypeptide(L)'
;MEDKSLIEHMKELLKKEPKYVDKHGALFMSQIFEDIDKIDTELIKLLINDKKAKENFFEKIEDIYVLNNQNYSVLGGMVFGEG
;
A
#
# COMPACT_ATOMS: atom_id res chain seq x y z
N MET A 1 20.73 -7.55 7.64
CA MET A 1 19.42 -7.08 8.12
C MET A 1 18.46 -7.38 7.00
N GLU A 2 17.58 -8.35 7.20
CA GLU A 2 16.66 -8.84 6.17
C GLU A 2 15.85 -7.66 5.62
N ASP A 3 15.92 -7.47 4.31
CA ASP A 3 15.05 -6.54 3.59
C ASP A 3 13.63 -7.08 3.76
N LYS A 4 12.87 -6.58 4.75
CA LYS A 4 11.45 -6.90 4.88
C LYS A 4 10.83 -6.65 3.51
N SER A 5 10.30 -7.70 2.88
CA SER A 5 9.67 -7.61 1.57
C SER A 5 8.71 -6.41 1.57
N LEU A 6 8.66 -5.66 0.46
CA LEU A 6 7.74 -4.53 0.31
C LEU A 6 6.31 -4.91 0.75
N ILE A 7 5.94 -6.18 0.52
CA ILE A 7 4.68 -6.77 0.96
C ILE A 7 4.51 -6.70 2.49
N GLU A 8 5.50 -7.13 3.27
CA GLU A 8 5.41 -7.11 4.73
C GLU A 8 5.37 -5.68 5.28
N HIS A 9 6.18 -4.79 4.72
CA HIS A 9 6.19 -3.38 5.09
C HIS A 9 4.83 -2.73 4.84
N MET A 10 4.23 -3.00 3.68
CA MET A 10 2.91 -2.49 3.33
C MET A 10 1.81 -3.07 4.24
N LYS A 11 1.89 -4.35 4.61
CA LYS A 11 0.96 -4.95 5.57
C LYS A 11 1.03 -4.23 6.93
N GLU A 12 2.23 -3.94 7.42
CA GLU A 12 2.41 -3.20 8.68
C GLU A 12 1.94 -1.75 8.58
N LEU A 13 2.18 -1.08 7.44
CA LEU A 13 1.75 0.29 7.20
C LEU A 13 0.22 0.40 7.18
N LEU A 14 -0.45 -0.47 6.41
CA LEU A 14 -1.91 -0.49 6.29
C LEU A 14 -2.61 -0.86 7.59
N LYS A 15 -1.97 -1.69 8.44
CA LYS A 15 -2.48 -2.03 9.77
C LYS A 15 -2.55 -0.85 10.75
N LYS A 16 -1.90 0.28 10.44
CA LYS A 16 -2.01 1.50 11.25
C LYS A 16 -3.36 2.19 11.07
N GLU A 17 -4.06 1.93 9.96
CA GLU A 17 -5.35 2.52 9.66
C GLU A 17 -6.49 1.58 10.08
N PRO A 18 -7.30 1.96 11.09
CA PRO A 18 -8.37 1.10 11.60
C PRO A 18 -9.41 0.71 10.54
N LYS A 19 -9.61 1.56 9.52
CA LYS A 19 -10.53 1.27 8.40
C LYS A 19 -10.12 0.05 7.57
N TYR A 20 -8.86 -0.36 7.62
CA TYR A 20 -8.34 -1.51 6.88
C TYR A 20 -8.17 -2.75 7.75
N VAL A 21 -8.49 -2.70 9.04
CA VAL A 21 -8.19 -3.80 9.96
C VAL A 21 -9.47 -4.33 10.59
N ASP A 22 -9.64 -5.65 10.57
CA ASP A 22 -10.74 -6.31 11.25
C ASP A 22 -10.50 -6.47 12.76
N LYS A 23 -11.50 -6.97 13.47
CA LYS A 23 -11.43 -7.26 14.92
C LYS A 23 -10.35 -8.29 15.31
N HIS A 24 -9.76 -8.99 14.34
CA HIS A 24 -8.72 -10.01 14.52
C HIS A 24 -7.34 -9.54 14.04
N GLY A 25 -7.20 -8.31 13.53
CA GLY A 25 -5.93 -7.79 13.01
C GLY A 25 -5.63 -8.18 11.56
N ALA A 26 -6.60 -8.73 10.83
CA ALA A 26 -6.50 -9.05 9.41
C ALA A 26 -6.88 -7.84 8.54
N LEU A 27 -6.27 -7.74 7.36
CA LEU A 27 -6.48 -6.61 6.45
C LEU A 27 -7.70 -6.82 5.56
N PHE A 28 -8.54 -5.80 5.45
CA PHE A 28 -9.64 -5.73 4.49
C PHE A 28 -9.13 -5.35 3.09
N MET A 29 -8.55 -6.33 2.40
CA MET A 29 -7.99 -6.13 1.06
C MET A 29 -8.99 -5.54 0.08
N SER A 30 -10.27 -5.90 0.15
CA SER A 30 -11.33 -5.32 -0.68
C SER A 30 -11.47 -3.81 -0.50
N GLN A 31 -11.44 -3.31 0.74
CA GLN A 31 -11.50 -1.87 1.02
C GLN A 31 -10.22 -1.17 0.56
N ILE A 32 -9.06 -1.80 0.76
CA ILE A 32 -7.78 -1.26 0.30
C ILE A 32 -7.78 -1.10 -1.23
N PHE A 33 -8.22 -2.12 -1.98
CA PHE A 33 -8.32 -2.04 -3.44
C PHE A 33 -9.35 -1.01 -3.90
N GLU A 34 -10.47 -0.87 -3.19
CA GLU A 34 -11.47 0.15 -3.49
C GLU A 34 -10.91 1.57 -3.29
N ASP A 35 -10.24 1.81 -2.17
CA ASP A 35 -9.63 3.10 -1.85
C ASP A 35 -8.49 3.45 -2.83
N ILE A 36 -7.77 2.44 -3.31
CA ILE A 36 -6.80 2.58 -4.40
C ILE A 36 -7.47 3.03 -5.70
N ASP A 37 -8.54 2.35 -6.12
CA ASP A 37 -9.26 2.62 -7.36
C ASP A 37 -9.88 4.03 -7.34
N LYS A 38 -10.40 4.43 -6.18
CA LYS A 38 -10.99 5.75 -5.96
C LYS A 38 -9.96 6.86 -5.72
N ILE A 39 -8.66 6.54 -5.68
CA ILE A 39 -7.60 7.53 -5.37
C ILE A 39 -7.94 8.20 -4.02
N ASP A 40 -8.27 7.38 -3.01
CA ASP A 40 -8.66 7.85 -1.70
C ASP A 40 -7.55 8.71 -1.08
N THR A 41 -7.93 9.90 -0.63
CA THR A 41 -6.97 10.90 -0.17
C THR A 41 -6.26 10.47 1.11
N GLU A 42 -6.93 9.72 2.00
CA GLU A 42 -6.31 9.25 3.24
C GLU A 42 -5.30 8.14 2.95
N LEU A 43 -5.63 7.21 2.05
CA LEU A 43 -4.68 6.21 1.59
C LEU A 43 -3.44 6.85 0.96
N ILE A 44 -3.63 7.80 0.05
CA ILE A 44 -2.51 8.48 -0.61
C ILE A 44 -1.63 9.21 0.39
N LYS A 45 -2.23 9.88 1.38
CA LYS A 45 -1.50 10.51 2.48
C LYS A 45 -0.71 9.49 3.29
N LEU A 46 -1.27 8.32 3.57
CA LEU A 46 -0.56 7.25 4.27
C LEU A 46 0.68 6.81 3.48
N LEU A 47 0.51 6.55 2.18
CA LEU A 47 1.58 6.05 1.31
C LEU A 47 2.67 7.09 1.03
N ILE A 48 2.30 8.36 0.81
CA ILE A 48 3.27 9.42 0.49
C ILE A 48 4.10 9.85 1.70
N ASN A 49 3.60 9.65 2.92
CA ASN A 49 4.33 9.94 4.16
C ASN A 49 5.27 8.79 4.58
N ASP A 50 5.11 7.59 4.00
CA ASP A 50 6.01 6.47 4.24
C ASP A 50 7.09 6.40 3.18
N LYS A 51 8.37 6.38 3.59
CA LYS A 51 9.50 6.43 2.65
C LYS A 51 9.50 5.24 1.68
N LYS A 52 9.32 4.02 2.18
CA LYS A 52 9.42 2.79 1.37
C LYS A 52 8.22 2.67 0.43
N ALA A 53 7.02 3.02 0.90
CA ALA A 53 5.84 3.08 0.04
C ALA A 53 5.99 4.17 -1.03
N LYS A 54 6.44 5.37 -0.66
CA LYS A 54 6.65 6.48 -1.59
C LYS A 54 7.61 6.12 -2.72
N GLU A 55 8.76 5.52 -2.40
CA GLU A 55 9.78 5.11 -3.38
C GLU A 55 9.29 4.02 -4.34
N ASN A 56 8.26 3.24 -3.96
CA ASN A 56 7.74 2.13 -4.78
C ASN A 56 6.43 2.47 -5.51
N PHE A 57 5.58 3.33 -4.96
CA PHE A 57 4.25 3.63 -5.52
C PHE A 57 4.15 5.02 -6.13
N PHE A 58 5.11 5.92 -5.89
CA PHE A 58 5.08 7.27 -6.43
C PHE A 58 6.29 7.51 -7.33
N GLU A 59 6.02 8.08 -8.49
CA GLU A 59 7.04 8.62 -9.37
C GLU A 59 7.12 10.13 -9.15
N LYS A 60 8.33 10.67 -9.03
CA LYS A 60 8.53 12.11 -8.96
C LYS A 60 8.70 12.64 -10.39
N ILE A 61 7.73 13.42 -10.85
CA ILE A 61 7.76 14.12 -12.14
C ILE A 61 7.87 15.61 -11.83
N GLU A 62 9.03 16.19 -12.15
CA GLU A 62 9.38 17.56 -11.75
C GLU A 62 9.27 17.76 -10.23
N ASP A 63 8.32 18.57 -9.75
CA ASP A 63 8.03 18.82 -8.34
C ASP A 63 6.76 18.12 -7.85
N ILE A 64 6.15 17.27 -8.68
CA ILE A 64 4.90 16.57 -8.39
C ILE A 64 5.17 15.08 -8.14
N TYR A 65 4.52 14.52 -7.12
CA TYR A 65 4.49 13.07 -6.90
C TYR A 65 3.23 12.48 -7.53
N VAL A 66 3.42 11.62 -8.53
CA VAL A 66 2.33 10.94 -9.24
C VAL A 66 2.24 9.51 -8.73
N LEU A 67 1.03 9.10 -8.31
CA LEU A 67 0.77 7.71 -7.94
C LEU A 67 0.88 6.84 -9.20
N ASN A 68 1.88 5.97 -9.25
CA ASN A 68 2.13 5.10 -10.39
C ASN A 68 1.40 3.77 -10.20
N ASN A 69 0.34 3.58 -10.99
CA ASN A 69 -0.54 2.41 -10.94
C ASN A 69 0.07 1.11 -11.46
N GLN A 70 1.28 1.14 -12.03
CA GLN A 70 1.89 -0.05 -12.62
C GLN A 70 2.40 -1.06 -11.59
N ASN A 71 2.32 -0.76 -10.29
CA ASN A 71 2.79 -1.64 -9.20
C ASN A 71 1.70 -2.46 -8.49
N TYR A 72 0.50 -2.57 -9.05
CA TYR A 72 -0.54 -3.45 -8.49
C TYR A 72 -0.17 -4.94 -8.43
N SER A 73 0.83 -5.37 -9.19
CA SER A 73 1.39 -6.73 -9.11
C SER A 73 1.91 -7.08 -7.71
N VAL A 74 2.39 -6.08 -6.95
CA VAL A 74 2.84 -6.27 -5.55
C VAL A 74 1.66 -6.57 -4.62
N LEU A 75 0.51 -5.94 -4.84
CA LEU A 75 -0.72 -6.20 -4.08
C LEU A 75 -1.36 -7.52 -4.52
N GLY A 76 -1.22 -7.89 -5.79
CA GLY A 76 -1.54 -9.24 -6.27
C GLY A 76 -0.79 -10.32 -5.48
N GLY A 77 0.51 -10.14 -5.24
CA GLY A 77 1.31 -11.05 -4.38
C GLY A 77 0.88 -11.11 -2.91
N MET A 78 0.07 -10.16 -2.42
CA MET A 78 -0.56 -10.27 -1.09
C MET A 78 -1.78 -11.20 -1.07
N VAL A 79 -2.47 -11.32 -2.21
CA VAL A 79 -3.65 -12.17 -2.39
C VAL A 79 -3.23 -13.58 -2.79
N PHE A 80 -2.24 -13.67 -3.66
CA PHE A 80 -1.65 -14.92 -4.13
C PHE A 80 -0.29 -15.08 -3.45
N GLY A 81 -0.30 -15.47 -2.18
CA GLY A 81 0.92 -16.02 -1.57
C GLY A 81 1.45 -17.13 -2.47
N GLU A 82 2.76 -17.14 -2.72
CA GLU A 82 3.42 -18.29 -3.34
C GLU A 82 2.94 -19.56 -2.61
N GLY A 83 2.33 -20.48 -3.38
CA GLY A 83 2.02 -21.83 -2.92
C GLY A 83 3.28 -22.69 -2.88
#